data_AF-X1E703-F1
#
_entry.id   AF-X1E703-F1
#
_cell.length_a   1.000
_cell.length_b   1.000
_cell.length_c   1.000
_cell.angle_alpha   90.00
_cell.angle_beta   90.00
_cell.angle_gamma   90.00
#
_symmetry.space_group_name_H-M   'P 1'
#
loop_
_entity.id
_entity.type
_entity.pdbx_description
1 polymer ?
#
loop_
_entity_poly.entity_id
_entity_poly.type
_entity_poly.pdbx_seq_one_letter_code
_entity_poly.pdbx_strand_id
1 'polypeptide(L)'
;EYCDKIPEATKYIELEPDKEKLMDYEDEMKTRGKKPNYDSLLTKEQHIKRAEIVVGAGTRTFVIFSGGPRITGEAKSALKNSTEVIMEAGGEGRIIGRNLWGVPIKTGLEFKEAVKETMAKEKYRRA
;
A
#
# COMPACT_ATOMS: atom_id res chain seq x y z
N GLU A 1 14.19 30.53 9.04
CA GLU A 1 14.22 29.74 7.78
C GLU A 1 13.61 28.39 8.06
N TYR A 2 12.59 27.97 7.31
CA TYR A 2 12.01 26.65 7.48
C TYR A 2 13.06 25.61 7.07
N CYS A 3 13.28 24.60 7.92
CA CYS A 3 14.24 23.51 7.78
C CYS A 3 14.46 23.10 6.31
N ASP A 4 15.73 22.92 5.94
CA ASP A 4 16.11 22.26 4.69
C ASP A 4 15.22 21.05 4.45
N LYS A 5 14.70 20.92 3.22
CA LYS A 5 13.78 19.85 2.86
C LYS A 5 14.42 18.51 3.22
N ILE A 6 13.73 17.69 4.00
CA ILE A 6 14.16 16.31 4.29
C ILE A 6 14.30 15.59 2.93
N PRO A 7 15.49 15.09 2.55
CA PRO A 7 15.72 14.50 1.23
C PRO A 7 14.75 13.36 0.89
N GLU A 8 14.44 12.52 1.87
CA GLU A 8 13.49 11.41 1.78
C GLU A 8 12.07 11.91 1.49
N ALA A 9 11.64 12.99 2.13
CA ALA A 9 10.33 13.59 1.87
C ALA A 9 10.26 14.17 0.45
N THR A 10 11.36 14.74 -0.04
CA THR A 10 11.44 15.25 -1.42
C THR A 10 11.31 14.12 -2.43
N LYS A 11 12.09 13.04 -2.27
CA LYS A 11 12.00 11.84 -3.12
C LYS A 11 10.61 11.21 -3.09
N TYR A 12 9.95 11.20 -1.93
CA TYR A 12 8.60 10.68 -1.82
C TYR A 12 7.60 11.51 -2.64
N ILE A 13 7.69 12.84 -2.57
CA ILE A 13 6.84 13.76 -3.34
C ILE A 13 7.07 13.61 -4.85
N GLU A 14 8.31 13.39 -5.28
CA GLU A 14 8.64 13.12 -6.70
C GLU A 14 8.00 11.85 -7.26
N LEU A 15 7.61 10.90 -6.39
CA LEU A 15 6.91 9.67 -6.78
C LEU A 15 5.39 9.85 -6.84
N GLU A 16 4.84 10.95 -6.31
CA GLU A 16 3.40 11.22 -6.36
C GLU A 16 2.97 11.66 -7.76
N PRO A 17 1.73 11.36 -8.17
CA PRO A 17 1.19 11.91 -9.41
C PRO A 17 1.14 13.44 -9.35
N ASP A 18 1.32 14.08 -10.50
CA ASP A 18 1.21 15.54 -10.61
C ASP A 18 -0.14 16.03 -10.07
N LYS A 19 -0.15 17.21 -9.43
CA LYS A 19 -1.36 17.79 -8.83
C LYS A 19 -2.52 17.88 -9.83
N GLU A 20 -2.26 18.22 -11.08
CA GLU A 20 -3.27 18.29 -12.13
C GLU A 20 -3.93 16.93 -12.38
N LYS A 21 -3.13 15.86 -12.50
CA LYS A 21 -3.64 14.49 -12.63
C LYS A 21 -4.46 14.05 -11.42
N LEU A 22 -4.07 14.47 -10.21
CA LEU A 22 -4.84 14.19 -8.99
C LEU A 22 -6.21 14.87 -9.03
N MET A 23 -6.29 16.13 -9.48
CA MET A 23 -7.55 16.87 -9.61
C MET A 23 -8.45 16.25 -10.68
N ASP A 24 -7.91 15.96 -11.87
CA ASP A 24 -8.66 15.34 -12.97
C ASP A 24 -9.26 13.99 -12.55
N TYR A 25 -8.46 13.17 -11.85
CA TYR A 25 -8.90 11.88 -11.32
C TYR A 25 -9.98 12.03 -10.22
N GLU A 26 -9.87 13.04 -9.37
CA GLU A 26 -10.88 13.33 -8.35
C GLU A 26 -12.23 13.70 -8.98
N ASP A 27 -12.22 14.56 -10.00
CA ASP A 27 -13.42 14.93 -10.75
C ASP A 27 -14.03 13.73 -11.51
N GLU A 28 -13.19 12.88 -12.12
CA GLU A 28 -13.63 11.62 -12.73
C GLU A 28 -14.30 10.68 -11.70
N MET A 29 -13.74 10.57 -10.50
CA MET A 29 -14.31 9.70 -9.46
C MET A 29 -15.61 10.29 -8.89
N LYS A 30 -15.67 11.61 -8.75
CA LYS A 30 -16.87 12.34 -8.31
C LYS A 30 -18.02 12.19 -9.30
N THR A 31 -17.77 12.33 -10.61
CA THR A 31 -18.78 12.11 -11.66
C THR A 31 -19.28 10.66 -11.67
N ARG A 32 -18.44 9.69 -11.30
CA ARG A 32 -18.81 8.28 -11.14
C ARG A 32 -19.45 7.95 -9.79
N GLY A 33 -19.60 8.92 -8.88
CA GLY A 33 -20.13 8.70 -7.54
C GLY A 33 -19.25 7.78 -6.66
N LYS A 34 -17.94 7.73 -6.92
CA LYS A 34 -16.97 6.89 -6.19
C LYS A 34 -16.00 7.78 -5.42
N LYS A 35 -15.49 7.26 -4.30
CA LYS A 35 -14.38 7.91 -3.58
C LYS A 35 -13.09 7.66 -4.35
N PRO A 36 -12.25 8.68 -4.59
CA PRO A 36 -10.99 8.49 -5.28
C PRO A 36 -10.05 7.57 -4.49
N ASN A 37 -9.37 6.69 -5.22
CA ASN A 37 -8.28 5.88 -4.72
C ASN A 37 -7.00 6.29 -5.44
N TYR A 38 -6.32 7.33 -4.97
CA TYR A 38 -5.14 7.88 -5.65
C TYR A 38 -4.00 6.87 -5.79
N ASP A 39 -3.94 5.85 -4.94
CA ASP A 39 -3.00 4.73 -5.08
C ASP A 39 -3.16 3.99 -6.42
N SER A 40 -4.31 4.05 -7.09
CA SER A 40 -4.49 3.43 -8.41
C SER A 40 -3.78 4.18 -9.54
N LEU A 41 -3.28 5.39 -9.30
CA LEU A 41 -2.53 6.17 -10.28
C LEU A 41 -1.04 5.82 -10.33
N LEU A 42 -0.59 4.96 -9.42
CA LEU A 42 0.82 4.62 -9.25
C LEU A 42 1.09 3.18 -9.69
N THR A 43 2.27 2.96 -10.24
CA THR A 43 2.75 1.62 -10.58
C THR A 43 3.13 0.86 -9.32
N LYS A 44 3.28 -0.47 -9.46
CA LYS A 44 3.75 -1.33 -8.37
C LYS A 44 5.14 -0.89 -7.89
N GLU A 45 6.03 -0.56 -8.82
CA GLU A 45 7.40 -0.13 -8.55
C GLU A 45 7.44 1.20 -7.79
N GLN A 46 6.57 2.17 -8.15
CA GLN A 46 6.44 3.42 -7.41
C GLN A 46 5.98 3.18 -5.98
N HIS A 47 4.99 2.30 -5.78
CA HIS A 47 4.54 1.92 -4.44
C HIS A 47 5.65 1.25 -3.62
N ILE A 48 6.46 0.37 -4.22
CA ILE A 48 7.61 -0.25 -3.55
C ILE A 48 8.60 0.84 -3.12
N LYS A 49 8.97 1.77 -4.02
CA LYS A 49 9.90 2.87 -3.71
C LYS A 49 9.39 3.79 -2.61
N ARG A 50 8.09 4.11 -2.59
CA ARG A 50 7.45 4.88 -1.51
C ARG A 50 7.53 4.15 -0.18
N ALA A 51 7.27 2.84 -0.17
CA ALA A 51 7.37 2.02 1.04
C ALA A 51 8.83 1.84 1.52
N GLU A 52 9.80 1.70 0.61
CA GLU A 52 11.23 1.62 0.95
C GLU A 52 11.71 2.86 1.71
N ILE A 53 11.22 4.05 1.35
CA ILE A 53 11.54 5.29 2.07
C ILE A 53 11.05 5.22 3.53
N VAL A 54 9.84 4.71 3.75
CA VAL A 54 9.25 4.57 5.10
C VAL A 54 9.99 3.50 5.90
N VAL A 55 10.28 2.35 5.31
CA VAL A 55 11.05 1.27 5.96
C VAL A 55 12.46 1.74 6.31
N GLY A 56 13.11 2.48 5.40
CA GLY A 56 14.44 3.05 5.59
C GLY A 56 14.53 4.07 6.74
N ALA A 57 13.42 4.74 7.09
CA ALA A 57 13.37 5.60 8.27
C ALA A 57 13.37 4.80 9.60
N GLY A 58 13.00 3.52 9.56
CA GLY A 58 12.85 2.63 10.71
C GLY A 58 13.94 1.57 10.84
N THR A 59 15.21 1.88 10.53
CA THR A 59 16.32 0.90 10.38
C THR A 59 16.54 -0.11 11.52
N ARG A 60 16.06 0.17 12.74
CA ARG A 60 16.22 -0.69 13.93
C ARG A 60 14.88 -1.11 14.55
N THR A 61 13.76 -0.82 13.90
CA THR A 61 12.43 -1.23 14.33
C THR A 61 11.79 -2.07 13.23
N PHE A 62 10.84 -2.92 13.60
CA PHE A 62 9.94 -3.48 12.61
C PHE A 62 8.96 -2.38 12.15
N VAL A 63 8.64 -2.38 10.86
CA VAL A 63 7.71 -1.48 10.20
C VAL A 63 6.57 -2.30 9.61
N ILE A 64 5.38 -2.11 10.16
CA ILE A 64 4.16 -2.79 9.72
C ILE A 64 3.23 -1.75 9.11
N PHE A 65 2.75 -2.01 7.90
CA PHE A 65 1.85 -1.09 7.21
C PHE A 65 0.40 -1.40 7.50
N SER A 66 -0.40 -0.37 7.76
CA SER A 66 -1.84 -0.52 7.98
C SER A 66 -2.63 0.32 6.98
N GLY A 67 -3.89 -0.04 6.77
CA GLY A 67 -4.81 0.72 5.92
C GLY A 67 -4.93 0.23 4.48
N GLY A 68 -5.30 1.14 3.60
CA GLY A 68 -5.70 0.88 2.22
C GLY A 68 -7.21 1.06 1.98
N PRO A 69 -7.63 1.27 0.72
CA PRO A 69 -9.02 1.44 0.35
C PRO A 69 -9.84 0.16 0.62
N ARG A 70 -11.17 0.32 0.71
CA ARG A 70 -12.07 -0.83 0.65
C ARG A 70 -11.96 -1.42 -0.76
N ILE A 71 -11.61 -2.69 -0.86
CA ILE A 71 -11.47 -3.35 -2.16
C ILE A 71 -12.81 -3.93 -2.57
N THR A 72 -13.22 -3.66 -3.80
CA THR A 72 -14.40 -4.27 -4.44
C THR A 72 -13.93 -5.18 -5.58
N GLY A 73 -14.65 -6.28 -5.83
CA GLY A 73 -14.27 -7.26 -6.86
C GLY A 73 -13.13 -8.19 -6.39
N GLU A 74 -11.99 -8.16 -7.10
CA GLU A 74 -10.84 -9.06 -6.95
C GLU A 74 -10.01 -8.83 -5.66
N ALA A 75 -10.68 -8.80 -4.51
CA ALA A 75 -10.09 -8.47 -3.22
C ALA A 75 -8.94 -9.40 -2.82
N LYS A 76 -9.06 -10.71 -3.10
CA LYS A 76 -7.97 -11.67 -2.81
C LYS A 76 -6.68 -11.31 -3.56
N SER A 77 -6.79 -11.02 -4.86
CA SER A 77 -5.64 -10.66 -5.70
C SER A 77 -5.05 -9.31 -5.28
N ALA A 78 -5.90 -8.30 -5.07
CA ALA A 78 -5.47 -6.99 -4.62
C ALA A 78 -4.79 -7.03 -3.23
N LEU A 79 -5.25 -7.87 -2.31
CA LEU A 79 -4.62 -8.08 -1.01
C LEU A 79 -3.25 -8.77 -1.15
N LYS A 80 -3.12 -9.77 -2.03
CA LYS A 80 -1.81 -10.37 -2.35
C LYS A 80 -0.86 -9.32 -2.92
N ASN A 81 -1.27 -8.59 -3.96
CA ASN A 81 -0.43 -7.59 -4.63
C ASN A 81 0.03 -6.47 -3.69
N SER A 82 -0.88 -5.91 -2.89
CA SER A 82 -0.51 -4.87 -1.92
C SER A 82 0.34 -5.42 -0.76
N THR A 83 0.21 -6.70 -0.43
CA THR A 83 1.12 -7.34 0.54
C THR A 83 2.50 -7.53 -0.06
N GLU A 84 2.60 -7.99 -1.31
CA GLU A 84 3.89 -8.10 -2.01
C GLU A 84 4.62 -6.76 -2.05
N VAL A 85 3.96 -5.66 -2.41
CA VAL A 85 4.56 -4.31 -2.39
C VAL A 85 5.28 -4.02 -1.07
N ILE A 86 4.62 -4.29 0.06
CA ILE A 86 5.19 -4.03 1.39
C ILE A 86 6.37 -4.96 1.69
N MET A 87 6.23 -6.25 1.35
CA MET A 87 7.30 -7.22 1.59
C MET A 87 8.52 -6.97 0.70
N GLU A 88 8.34 -6.60 -0.58
CA GLU A 88 9.44 -6.23 -1.48
C GLU A 88 10.19 -4.99 -0.98
N ALA A 89 9.49 -4.03 -0.35
CA ALA A 89 10.09 -2.83 0.23
C ALA A 89 10.83 -3.08 1.54
N GLY A 90 10.85 -4.33 2.04
CA GLY A 90 11.49 -4.71 3.31
C GLY A 90 10.62 -4.53 4.55
N GLY A 91 9.32 -4.24 4.39
CA GLY A 91 8.38 -4.18 5.51
C GLY A 91 8.09 -5.58 6.09
N GLU A 92 7.79 -5.63 7.38
CA GLU A 92 7.64 -6.90 8.13
C GLU A 92 6.21 -7.44 8.13
N GLY A 93 5.27 -6.70 7.56
CA GLY A 93 3.91 -7.19 7.36
C GLY A 93 2.87 -6.11 7.29
N ARG A 94 1.61 -6.53 7.47
CA ARG A 94 0.45 -5.66 7.35
C ARG A 94 -0.59 -5.89 8.44
N ILE A 95 -1.25 -4.79 8.82
CA ILE A 95 -2.48 -4.80 9.63
C ILE A 95 -3.66 -4.48 8.72
N ILE A 96 -4.54 -5.46 8.54
CA ILE A 96 -5.68 -5.37 7.61
C ILE A 96 -6.98 -5.53 8.39
N GLY A 97 -7.78 -4.46 8.39
CA GLY A 97 -9.06 -4.42 9.09
C GLY A 97 -10.24 -4.78 8.19
N ARG A 98 -10.97 -3.74 7.72
CA ARG A 98 -12.26 -3.85 7.02
C ARG A 98 -12.29 -4.80 5.83
N ASN A 99 -11.15 -5.03 5.16
CA ASN A 99 -11.07 -5.97 4.04
C ASN A 99 -11.07 -7.45 4.49
N LEU A 100 -10.81 -7.76 5.78
CA LEU A 100 -10.91 -9.11 6.35
C LEU A 100 -12.20 -9.32 7.15
N TRP A 101 -12.55 -8.42 8.07
CA TRP A 101 -13.74 -8.58 8.93
C TRP A 101 -15.02 -7.98 8.35
N GLY A 102 -14.92 -7.15 7.31
CA GLY A 102 -16.08 -6.54 6.64
C GLY A 102 -16.68 -7.40 5.51
N VAL A 103 -16.30 -8.67 5.44
CA VAL A 103 -16.77 -9.69 4.48
C VAL A 103 -17.23 -10.95 5.25
N PRO A 104 -17.96 -11.90 4.62
CA PRO A 104 -18.32 -13.15 5.28
C PRO A 104 -17.11 -13.89 5.84
N ILE A 105 -17.27 -14.55 7.00
CA ILE A 105 -16.17 -15.19 7.75
C ILE A 105 -15.30 -16.10 6.86
N LYS A 106 -15.95 -16.97 6.06
CA LYS A 106 -15.23 -17.88 5.15
C LYS A 106 -14.35 -17.11 4.16
N THR A 107 -14.89 -16.05 3.56
CA THR A 107 -14.16 -15.18 2.64
C THR A 107 -13.01 -14.45 3.36
N GLY A 108 -13.24 -13.95 4.58
CA GLY A 108 -12.20 -13.33 5.39
C GLY A 108 -11.04 -14.28 5.69
N LEU A 109 -11.33 -15.54 6.00
CA LEU A 109 -10.31 -16.58 6.20
C LEU A 109 -9.52 -16.87 4.93
N GLU A 110 -10.19 -16.97 3.77
CA GLU A 110 -9.53 -17.16 2.48
C GLU A 110 -8.59 -16.00 2.12
N PHE A 111 -9.00 -14.76 2.42
CA PHE A 111 -8.17 -13.57 2.23
C PHE A 111 -6.98 -13.54 3.20
N LYS A 112 -7.20 -13.91 4.46
CA LYS A 112 -6.14 -14.02 5.47
C LYS A 112 -5.09 -15.06 5.07
N GLU A 113 -5.50 -16.23 4.56
CA GLU A 113 -4.54 -17.24 4.07
C GLU A 113 -3.75 -16.71 2.86
N ALA A 114 -4.41 -16.03 1.91
CA ALA A 114 -3.74 -15.42 0.78
C ALA A 114 -2.63 -14.42 1.17
N VAL A 115 -2.90 -13.57 2.18
CA VAL A 115 -1.92 -12.62 2.72
C VAL A 115 -0.79 -13.37 3.45
N LYS A 116 -1.13 -14.33 4.30
CA LYS A 116 -0.16 -15.15 5.05
C LYS A 116 0.79 -15.90 4.11
N GLU A 117 0.27 -16.55 3.07
CA GLU A 117 1.07 -17.23 2.03
C GLU A 117 2.08 -16.27 1.39
N THR A 118 1.64 -15.04 1.11
CA THR A 118 2.49 -14.02 0.48
C THR A 118 3.64 -13.63 1.41
N MET A 119 3.34 -13.38 2.69
CA MET A 119 4.36 -13.04 3.69
C MET A 119 5.31 -14.20 4.00
N ALA A 120 4.85 -15.44 3.87
CA ALA A 120 5.65 -16.63 4.20
C ALA A 120 6.66 -17.05 3.11
N LYS A 121 6.68 -16.37 1.95
CA LYS A 121 7.65 -16.65 0.89
C LYS A 121 9.08 -16.52 1.43
N GLU A 122 9.93 -17.48 1.06
CA GLU A 122 11.30 -17.59 1.59
C GLU A 122 12.14 -16.32 1.38
N LYS A 123 11.98 -15.67 0.22
CA LYS A 123 12.68 -14.42 -0.11
C LYS A 123 12.39 -13.24 0.82
N TYR A 124 11.34 -13.31 1.63
CA TYR A 124 11.00 -12.26 2.61
C TYR A 124 11.40 -12.64 4.04
N ARG A 125 12.03 -13.80 4.26
CA ARG A 125 12.56 -14.14 5.57
C ARG A 125 13.74 -13.24 5.88
N ARG A 126 13.79 -12.73 7.12
CA ARG A 126 15.00 -12.07 7.61
C ARG A 126 16.14 -13.09 7.61
N ALA A 127 17.28 -12.69 7.07
CA ALA A 127 18.54 -13.42 7.17
C ALA A 127 19.01 -13.49 8.63
#